data_AF-A0A832RHB1-F1
#
_entry.id   AF-A0A832RHB1-F1
#
_cell.length_a   1.000
_cell.length_b   1.000
_cell.length_c   1.000
_cell.angle_alpha   90.00
_cell.angle_beta   90.00
_cell.angle_gamma   90.00
#
_symmetry.space_group_name_H-M   'P 1'
#
loop_
_entity.id
_entity.type
_entity.pdbx_description
1 polymer ?
#
loop_
_entity_poly.entity_id
_entity_poly.type
_entity_poly.pdbx_seq_one_letter_code
_entity_poly.pdbx_strand_id
1 'polypeptide(L)'
;MTHRVAVLDKELCQPKKCGLECIKYCPVNKSGADCIVLNEEIKKAQIDEDICNGCGICVKVCPFEAITIVNLATELGTDKIHQYGKNSFRLYKLPTPKKGEVVGLLGRNGMGKSTVVSILSGNLKPNLGDYENPPEWDQILKRFAGTELKEHFEKIKNQTIKAAIKPQQVYNISQVFDGTGKELLDKYDQRGVTNELVKELGLTNSIEHHVKELSGGELQRISVAAAASRDADFYFFDEPSSYNDVFQRRGVARVIHG
;
A
#
# COMPACT_ATOMS: atom_id res chain seq x y z
N MET A 1 14.62 6.93 25.20
CA MET A 1 15.10 7.90 24.20
C MET A 1 13.94 8.18 23.25
N THR A 2 13.72 9.43 22.84
CA THR A 2 12.70 9.77 21.83
C THR A 2 13.19 9.30 20.46
N HIS A 3 12.44 8.40 19.83
CA HIS A 3 12.76 7.92 18.48
C HIS A 3 12.25 8.94 17.45
N ARG A 4 13.06 9.25 16.44
CA ARG A 4 12.75 10.28 15.46
C ARG A 4 12.64 9.65 14.09
N VAL A 5 11.56 9.94 13.40
CA VAL A 5 11.33 9.46 12.04
C VAL A 5 11.36 10.66 11.12
N ALA A 6 12.30 10.66 10.19
CA ALA A 6 12.41 11.64 9.13
C ALA A 6 12.01 10.98 7.81
N VAL A 7 10.97 11.51 7.18
CA VAL A 7 10.52 11.09 5.85
C VAL A 7 10.72 12.22 4.87
N LEU A 8 11.26 11.89 3.70
CA LEU A 8 11.40 12.78 2.57
C LEU A 8 10.52 12.29 1.43
N ASP A 9 9.58 13.13 1.00
CA ASP A 9 8.92 12.95 -0.27
C ASP A 9 9.90 13.34 -1.39
N LYS A 10 10.38 12.32 -2.12
CA LYS A 10 11.38 12.49 -3.19
C LYS A 10 10.81 13.22 -4.40
N GLU A 11 9.50 13.16 -4.64
CA GLU A 11 8.85 13.82 -5.77
C GLU A 11 8.72 15.31 -5.52
N LEU A 12 8.35 15.69 -4.29
CA LEU A 12 8.25 17.09 -3.86
C LEU A 12 9.61 17.73 -3.61
N CYS A 13 10.62 16.98 -3.20
CA CYS A 13 11.93 17.53 -2.90
C CYS A 13 12.62 18.08 -4.17
N GLN A 14 12.76 19.41 -4.28
CA GLN A 14 13.41 20.09 -5.42
C GLN A 14 14.64 20.92 -4.97
N PRO A 15 15.79 20.28 -4.66
CA PRO A 15 16.98 20.95 -4.12
C PRO A 15 17.50 22.11 -4.97
N LYS A 16 17.44 21.97 -6.30
CA LYS A 16 17.88 23.00 -7.26
C LYS A 16 17.01 24.28 -7.22
N LYS A 17 15.76 24.17 -6.77
CA LYS A 17 14.80 25.28 -6.74
C LYS A 17 14.71 25.95 -5.37
N CYS A 18 14.91 25.22 -4.27
CA CYS A 18 14.90 25.83 -2.93
C CYS A 18 16.27 26.36 -2.51
N GLY A 19 17.37 25.96 -3.14
CA GLY A 19 18.71 26.38 -2.70
C GLY A 19 19.12 25.77 -1.35
N LEU A 20 18.65 24.55 -1.05
CA LEU A 20 19.05 23.73 0.10
C LEU A 20 18.72 24.33 1.48
N GLU A 21 17.57 24.98 1.62
CA GLU A 21 17.16 25.62 2.88
C GLU A 21 17.15 24.67 4.07
N CYS A 22 16.69 23.43 3.90
CA CYS A 22 16.69 22.45 4.99
C CYS A 22 18.11 22.20 5.56
N ILE A 23 19.14 22.20 4.72
CA ILE A 23 20.55 22.04 5.12
C ILE A 23 21.05 23.33 5.78
N LYS A 24 20.83 24.48 5.12
CA LYS A 24 21.32 25.79 5.59
C LYS A 24 20.76 26.21 6.94
N TYR A 25 19.50 25.90 7.22
CA TYR A 25 18.79 26.33 8.43
C TYR A 25 18.74 25.26 9.53
N CYS A 26 19.19 24.02 9.28
CA CYS A 26 19.24 23.00 10.31
C CYS A 26 20.22 23.44 11.43
N PRO A 27 19.76 23.57 12.69
CA PRO A 27 20.65 23.97 13.79
C PRO A 27 21.81 23.00 14.00
N VAL A 28 21.56 21.70 13.80
CA VAL A 28 22.56 20.65 13.98
C VAL A 28 23.68 20.78 12.93
N ASN A 29 23.33 21.08 11.67
CA ASN A 29 24.31 21.45 10.64
C ASN A 29 25.08 22.72 10.98
N LYS A 30 24.40 23.76 11.50
CA LYS A 30 25.06 25.00 11.92
C LYS A 30 26.04 24.79 13.08
N SER A 31 25.81 23.79 13.92
CA SER A 31 26.72 23.38 14.99
C SER A 31 27.91 22.53 14.50
N GLY A 32 28.00 22.26 13.19
CA GLY A 32 29.13 21.57 12.57
C GLY A 32 28.95 20.07 12.32
N ALA A 33 27.75 19.51 12.52
CA ALA A 33 27.47 18.09 12.29
C ALA A 33 26.61 17.85 11.03
N ASP A 34 26.84 16.76 10.31
CA ASP A 34 26.15 16.46 9.05
C ASP A 34 24.76 15.82 9.24
N CYS A 35 23.85 16.54 9.89
CA CYS A 35 22.50 16.05 10.14
C CYS A 35 21.64 15.95 8.88
N ILE A 36 21.70 16.95 8.00
CA ILE A 36 21.03 16.93 6.70
C ILE A 36 22.07 17.17 5.62
N VAL A 37 22.20 16.24 4.69
CA VAL A 37 23.16 16.30 3.58
C VAL A 37 22.44 16.24 2.24
N LEU A 38 23.09 16.74 1.18
CA LEU A 38 22.66 16.44 -0.18
C LEU A 38 23.25 15.08 -0.55
N ASN A 39 22.40 14.07 -0.71
CA ASN A 39 22.86 12.78 -1.22
C ASN A 39 23.19 12.92 -2.71
N GLU A 40 24.45 12.65 -3.06
CA GLU A 40 24.97 12.83 -4.41
C GLU A 40 24.48 11.80 -5.42
N GLU A 41 24.01 10.63 -4.99
CA GLU A 41 23.50 9.59 -5.88
C GLU A 41 22.07 9.92 -6.31
N ILE A 42 21.19 10.17 -5.35
CA ILE A 42 19.78 10.46 -5.62
C ILE A 42 19.51 11.94 -5.91
N LYS A 43 20.49 12.83 -5.69
CA LYS A 43 20.39 14.29 -5.82
C LYS A 43 19.21 14.88 -5.01
N LYS A 44 18.98 14.35 -3.81
CA LYS A 44 17.93 14.77 -2.86
C LYS A 44 18.53 14.98 -1.47
N ALA A 45 17.83 15.72 -0.62
CA ALA A 45 18.22 15.83 0.78
C ALA A 45 18.15 14.45 1.46
N GLN A 46 19.03 14.20 2.43
CA GLN A 46 19.02 12.99 3.25
C GLN A 46 19.24 13.42 4.70
N ILE A 47 18.42 12.89 5.61
CA ILE A 47 18.38 13.27 7.01
C ILE A 47 18.90 12.08 7.83
N ASP A 48 19.90 12.35 8.66
CA ASP A 48 20.39 11.41 9.65
C ASP A 48 19.52 11.47 10.91
N GLU A 49 18.84 10.37 11.23
CA GLU A 49 17.89 10.29 12.34
C GLU A 49 18.57 10.20 13.71
N ASP A 50 19.82 9.72 13.76
CA ASP A 50 20.58 9.54 15.00
C ASP A 50 21.12 10.90 15.50
N ILE A 51 21.46 11.79 14.56
CA ILE A 51 22.00 13.13 14.86
C ILE A 51 20.87 14.18 14.91
N CYS A 52 19.79 14.00 14.16
CA CYS A 52 18.67 14.93 14.14
C CYS A 52 18.07 15.11 15.53
N ASN A 53 17.92 16.37 15.99
CA ASN A 53 17.34 16.67 17.29
C ASN A 53 15.80 16.77 17.28
N GLY A 54 15.17 16.72 16.10
CA GLY A 54 13.71 16.75 15.96
C GLY A 54 13.07 18.14 16.10
N CYS A 55 13.84 19.23 15.94
CA CYS A 55 13.33 20.61 16.09
C CYS A 55 12.30 21.05 15.04
N GLY A 56 12.22 20.35 13.90
CA GLY A 56 11.24 20.63 12.84
C GLY A 56 11.50 21.89 12.01
N ILE A 57 12.64 22.56 12.16
CA ILE A 57 12.97 23.75 11.36
C ILE A 57 13.04 23.41 9.86
N CYS A 58 13.66 22.29 9.50
CA CYS A 58 13.74 21.82 8.12
C CYS A 58 12.37 21.61 7.47
N VAL A 59 11.35 21.23 8.24
CA VAL A 59 9.95 21.10 7.76
C VAL A 59 9.39 22.48 7.44
N LYS A 60 9.52 23.43 8.38
CA LYS A 60 8.98 24.79 8.24
C LYS A 60 9.61 25.60 7.12
N VAL A 61 10.91 25.42 6.88
CA VAL A 61 11.64 26.14 5.83
C VAL A 61 11.60 25.43 4.48
N CYS A 62 10.98 24.25 4.36
CA CYS A 62 10.90 23.58 3.06
C CYS A 62 9.76 24.20 2.24
N PRO A 63 10.04 24.89 1.12
CA PRO A 63 8.99 25.55 0.33
C PRO A 63 8.12 24.56 -0.47
N PHE A 64 8.50 23.28 -0.48
CA PHE A 64 7.79 22.21 -1.19
C PHE A 64 7.11 21.22 -0.24
N GLU A 65 7.15 21.46 1.07
CA GLU A 65 6.58 20.57 2.09
C GLU A 65 7.07 19.11 1.99
N ALA A 66 8.28 18.93 1.47
CA ALA A 66 8.82 17.60 1.13
C ALA A 66 9.37 16.83 2.34
N ILE A 67 9.46 17.46 3.52
CA ILE A 67 10.08 16.87 4.72
C ILE A 67 9.02 16.71 5.79
N THR A 68 8.92 15.51 6.36
CA THR A 68 8.14 15.24 7.57
C THR A 68 9.06 14.76 8.68
N ILE A 69 8.96 15.36 9.87
CA ILE A 69 9.66 14.90 11.08
C ILE A 69 8.61 14.52 12.12
N VAL A 70 8.67 13.28 12.60
CA VAL A 70 7.80 12.78 13.66
C VAL A 70 8.65 12.40 14.87
N ASN A 71 8.33 12.99 16.02
CA ASN A 71 8.91 12.62 17.30
C ASN A 71 8.01 11.57 17.96
N LEU A 72 8.49 10.34 18.06
CA LEU A 72 7.75 9.23 18.66
C LEU A 72 8.16 9.05 20.13
N ALA A 73 7.15 8.87 20.99
CA ALA A 73 7.33 8.71 22.43
C ALA A 73 7.99 7.37 22.80
N THR A 74 7.78 6.34 21.99
CA THR A 74 8.39 5.01 22.14
C THR A 74 9.04 4.57 20.84
N GLU A 75 10.03 3.71 20.99
CA GLU A 75 10.70 3.08 19.87
C GLU A 75 9.72 2.07 19.22
N LEU A 76 9.04 2.50 18.15
CA LEU A 76 8.31 1.59 17.26
C LEU A 76 9.26 0.69 16.45
N GLY A 77 10.57 0.74 16.73
CA GLY A 77 11.61 0.03 16.00
C GLY A 77 11.34 -1.47 15.90
N THR A 78 10.81 -2.09 16.95
CA THR A 78 10.43 -3.51 16.95
C THR A 78 9.23 -3.79 16.04
N ASP A 79 8.32 -2.84 15.86
CA ASP A 79 7.06 -3.00 15.11
C ASP A 79 7.18 -2.61 13.62
N LYS A 80 8.38 -2.23 13.17
CA LYS A 80 8.66 -1.98 11.75
C LYS A 80 8.44 -3.26 10.95
N ILE A 81 7.57 -3.18 9.95
CA ILE A 81 7.24 -4.29 9.06
C ILE A 81 7.97 -4.14 7.73
N HIS A 82 7.96 -2.92 7.20
CA HIS A 82 8.57 -2.64 5.92
C HIS A 82 9.07 -1.19 5.84
N GLN A 83 10.20 -0.99 5.17
CA GLN A 83 10.75 0.32 4.83
C GLN A 83 11.32 0.26 3.41
N TYR A 84 11.02 1.25 2.57
CA TYR A 84 11.51 1.27 1.18
C TYR A 84 12.94 1.80 1.01
N GLY A 85 13.49 2.49 2.01
CA GLY A 85 14.81 3.10 1.96
C GLY A 85 15.06 4.14 3.07
N LYS A 86 16.25 4.75 3.08
CA LYS A 86 16.56 5.86 3.99
C LYS A 86 15.59 7.02 3.75
N ASN A 87 15.03 7.55 4.83
CA ASN A 87 14.00 8.59 4.84
C ASN A 87 12.78 8.33 3.94
N SER A 88 12.43 7.08 3.67
CA SER A 88 11.23 6.74 2.90
C SER A 88 10.02 6.48 3.79
N PHE A 89 8.88 6.17 3.15
CA PHE A 89 7.74 5.55 3.82
C PHE A 89 8.15 4.32 4.64
N ARG A 90 7.53 4.18 5.81
CA ARG A 90 7.70 3.06 6.76
C ARG A 90 6.34 2.54 7.17
N LEU A 91 6.16 1.23 7.11
CA LEU A 91 4.97 0.55 7.60
C LEU A 91 5.24 -0.04 8.98
N TYR A 92 4.36 0.28 9.93
CA TYR A 92 4.37 -0.27 11.27
C TYR A 92 3.11 -1.11 11.50
N LYS A 93 3.30 -2.29 12.08
CA LYS A 93 2.25 -3.30 12.31
C LYS A 93 1.54 -3.77 11.03
N LEU A 94 0.79 -4.85 11.15
CA LEU A 94 -0.10 -5.37 10.12
C LEU A 94 -1.43 -5.74 10.76
N PRO A 95 -2.56 -5.56 10.05
CA PRO A 95 -3.80 -6.19 10.45
C PRO A 95 -3.65 -7.71 10.33
N THR A 96 -4.31 -8.44 11.21
CA THR A 96 -4.33 -9.90 11.17
C THR A 96 -5.52 -10.34 10.33
N PRO A 97 -5.31 -11.05 9.21
CA PRO A 97 -6.42 -11.55 8.39
C PRO A 97 -7.07 -12.74 9.09
N LYS A 98 -8.41 -12.71 9.21
CA LYS A 98 -9.20 -13.76 9.88
C LYS A 98 -10.11 -14.45 8.88
N LYS A 99 -10.15 -15.78 8.94
CA LYS A 99 -11.00 -16.58 8.05
C LYS A 99 -12.47 -16.36 8.41
N GLY A 100 -13.29 -16.11 7.38
CA GLY A 100 -14.74 -15.91 7.55
C GLY A 100 -15.13 -14.52 8.07
N GLU A 101 -14.17 -13.60 8.23
CA GLU A 101 -14.43 -12.23 8.64
C GLU A 101 -13.99 -11.23 7.56
N VAL A 102 -14.71 -10.11 7.46
CA VAL A 102 -14.30 -8.98 6.62
C VAL A 102 -13.51 -8.00 7.48
N VAL A 103 -12.21 -7.87 7.22
CA VAL A 103 -11.33 -6.91 7.92
C VAL A 103 -11.28 -5.59 7.16
N GLY A 104 -11.85 -4.53 7.75
CA GLY A 104 -11.81 -3.19 7.18
C GLY A 104 -10.50 -2.46 7.45
N LEU A 105 -9.83 -1.96 6.41
CA LEU A 105 -8.64 -1.12 6.52
C LEU A 105 -8.97 0.35 6.17
N LEU A 106 -9.08 1.20 7.19
CA LEU A 106 -9.44 2.61 7.04
C LEU A 106 -8.23 3.51 7.27
N GLY A 107 -8.08 4.52 6.40
CA GLY A 107 -6.99 5.48 6.49
C GLY A 107 -6.93 6.40 5.28
N ARG A 108 -6.26 7.55 5.44
CA ARG A 108 -5.99 8.49 4.33
C ARG A 108 -5.12 7.84 3.25
N ASN A 109 -5.07 8.46 2.08
CA ASN A 109 -4.15 8.03 1.02
C ASN A 109 -2.70 8.24 1.48
N GLY A 110 -1.80 7.36 1.04
CA GLY A 110 -0.40 7.38 1.47
C GLY A 110 -0.12 6.78 2.86
N MET A 111 -1.12 6.26 3.58
CA MET A 111 -0.90 5.58 4.88
C MET A 111 -0.39 4.14 4.77
N GLY A 112 -0.14 3.63 3.56
CA GLY A 112 0.37 2.27 3.34
C GLY A 112 -0.68 1.17 3.21
N LYS A 113 -1.95 1.51 2.95
CA LYS A 113 -3.03 0.52 2.74
C LYS A 113 -2.66 -0.50 1.64
N SER A 114 -2.21 0.00 0.49
CA SER A 114 -1.78 -0.86 -0.62
C SER A 114 -0.49 -1.63 -0.29
N THR A 115 0.43 -1.07 0.52
CA THR A 115 1.61 -1.80 1.02
C THR A 115 1.21 -2.98 1.91
N VAL A 116 0.22 -2.79 2.80
CA VAL A 116 -0.37 -3.87 3.61
C VAL A 116 -0.92 -4.98 2.71
N VAL A 117 -1.71 -4.61 1.69
CA VAL A 117 -2.26 -5.57 0.72
C VAL A 117 -1.14 -6.32 0.00
N SER A 118 -0.09 -5.64 -0.48
CA SER A 118 1.04 -6.28 -1.16
C SER A 118 1.79 -7.27 -0.27
N ILE A 119 1.94 -6.96 1.02
CA ILE A 119 2.59 -7.87 1.98
C ILE A 119 1.71 -9.08 2.27
N LEU A 120 0.43 -8.86 2.58
CA LEU A 120 -0.49 -9.94 2.93
C LEU A 120 -0.86 -10.82 1.73
N SER A 121 -0.75 -10.31 0.51
CA SER A 121 -0.91 -11.11 -0.73
C SER A 121 0.36 -11.83 -1.18
N GLY A 122 1.50 -11.61 -0.51
CA GLY A 122 2.78 -12.20 -0.88
C GLY A 122 3.52 -11.51 -2.03
N ASN A 123 2.96 -10.43 -2.59
CA ASN A 123 3.61 -9.62 -3.64
C ASN A 123 4.79 -8.79 -3.13
N LEU A 124 4.90 -8.59 -1.81
CA LEU A 124 5.99 -7.85 -1.17
C LEU A 124 6.48 -8.60 0.09
N LYS A 125 7.73 -9.08 0.09
CA LYS A 125 8.36 -9.65 1.29
C LYS A 125 8.60 -8.53 2.32
N PRO A 126 8.12 -8.65 3.57
CA PRO A 126 8.43 -7.67 4.61
C PRO A 126 9.93 -7.72 4.93
N ASN A 127 10.55 -6.56 5.13
CA ASN A 127 11.98 -6.47 5.40
C ASN A 127 12.29 -6.08 6.86
N LEU A 128 11.27 -5.98 7.70
CA LEU A 128 11.37 -5.62 9.12
C LEU A 128 12.11 -4.29 9.38
N GLY A 129 12.14 -3.41 8.37
CA GLY A 129 12.85 -2.14 8.42
C GLY A 129 14.32 -2.20 7.98
N ASP A 130 14.86 -3.39 7.68
CA ASP A 130 16.19 -3.57 7.08
C ASP A 130 16.06 -3.70 5.56
N TYR A 131 16.12 -2.56 4.87
CA TYR A 131 16.02 -2.51 3.41
C TYR A 131 17.36 -2.73 2.70
N GLU A 132 18.48 -2.65 3.43
CA GLU A 132 19.83 -2.86 2.88
C GLU A 132 20.17 -4.35 2.89
N ASN A 133 19.80 -5.05 3.97
CA ASN A 133 20.00 -6.49 4.14
C ASN A 133 18.69 -7.16 4.57
N PRO A 134 17.68 -7.26 3.68
CA PRO A 134 16.37 -7.80 4.05
C PRO A 134 16.47 -9.23 4.62
N PRO A 135 15.77 -9.53 5.73
CA PRO A 135 15.82 -10.83 6.37
C PRO A 135 15.25 -11.94 5.48
N GLU A 136 15.74 -13.15 5.71
CA GLU A 136 15.15 -14.37 5.15
C GLU A 136 13.86 -14.76 5.89
N TRP A 137 13.03 -15.57 5.23
CA TRP A 137 11.73 -15.97 5.75
C TRP A 137 11.79 -16.58 7.16
N ASP A 138 12.82 -17.36 7.48
CA ASP A 138 12.93 -17.98 8.82
C ASP A 138 13.06 -16.93 9.94
N GLN A 139 13.73 -15.81 9.66
CA GLN A 139 13.84 -14.70 10.60
C GLN A 139 12.51 -13.94 10.71
N ILE A 140 11.80 -13.75 9.59
CA ILE A 140 10.46 -13.15 9.55
C ILE A 140 9.49 -14.01 10.38
N LEU A 141 9.45 -15.33 10.14
CA LEU A 141 8.58 -16.26 10.86
C LEU A 141 8.89 -16.30 12.36
N LYS A 142 10.17 -16.22 12.75
CA LYS A 142 10.58 -16.10 14.14
C LYS A 142 10.05 -14.81 14.79
N ARG A 143 10.05 -13.68 14.07
CA ARG A 143 9.51 -12.39 14.56
C ARG A 143 8.01 -12.44 14.84
N PHE A 144 7.26 -13.24 14.09
CA PHE A 144 5.81 -13.41 14.22
C PHE A 144 5.41 -14.66 15.03
N ALA A 145 6.37 -15.34 15.67
CA ALA A 145 6.09 -16.53 16.47
C ALA A 145 5.01 -16.27 17.54
N GLY A 146 4.04 -17.18 17.64
CA GLY A 146 2.91 -17.06 18.56
C GLY A 146 1.79 -16.13 18.09
N THR A 147 1.83 -15.64 16.84
CA THR A 147 0.75 -14.84 16.23
C THR A 147 0.11 -15.57 15.05
N GLU A 148 -1.16 -15.24 14.74
CA GLU A 148 -1.87 -15.76 13.56
C GLU A 148 -1.16 -15.40 12.23
N LEU A 149 -0.43 -14.27 12.20
CA LEU A 149 0.36 -13.86 11.03
C LEU A 149 1.49 -14.84 10.69
N LYS A 150 1.99 -15.63 11.65
CA LYS A 150 3.02 -16.63 11.34
C LYS A 150 2.51 -17.67 10.36
N GLU A 151 1.34 -18.26 10.62
CA GLU A 151 0.74 -19.27 9.73
C GLU A 151 0.47 -18.69 8.33
N HIS A 152 0.01 -17.44 8.28
CA HIS A 152 -0.18 -16.71 7.03
C HIS A 152 1.13 -16.56 6.25
N PHE A 153 2.21 -16.14 6.91
CA PHE A 153 3.52 -16.02 6.27
C PHE A 153 4.14 -17.37 5.89
N GLU A 154 3.85 -18.46 6.60
CA GLU A 154 4.25 -19.81 6.20
C GLU A 154 3.59 -20.20 4.88
N LYS A 155 2.30 -19.89 4.70
CA LYS A 155 1.59 -20.11 3.44
C LYS A 155 2.15 -19.26 2.30
N ILE A 156 2.53 -18.01 2.57
CA ILE A 156 3.21 -17.14 1.58
C ILE A 156 4.57 -17.73 1.21
N LYS A 157 5.41 -18.08 2.20
CA LYS A 157 6.74 -18.68 1.99
C LYS A 157 6.66 -19.93 1.11
N ASN A 158 5.67 -20.79 1.36
CA ASN A 158 5.47 -22.03 0.63
C ASN A 158 4.70 -21.86 -0.70
N GLN A 159 4.33 -20.63 -1.07
CA GLN A 159 3.53 -20.32 -2.27
C GLN A 159 2.20 -21.09 -2.34
N THR A 160 1.62 -21.42 -1.18
CA THR A 160 0.35 -22.17 -1.10
C THR A 160 -0.85 -21.25 -0.93
N ILE A 161 -0.64 -19.94 -0.81
CA ILE A 161 -1.71 -18.95 -0.70
C ILE A 161 -2.25 -18.58 -2.08
N LYS A 162 -3.56 -18.68 -2.26
CA LYS A 162 -4.25 -18.09 -3.41
C LYS A 162 -4.86 -16.75 -2.98
N ALA A 163 -4.35 -15.65 -3.52
CA ALA A 163 -4.90 -14.32 -3.29
C ALA A 163 -5.59 -13.80 -4.56
N ALA A 164 -6.81 -13.28 -4.40
CA ALA A 164 -7.49 -12.49 -5.42
C ALA A 164 -7.46 -11.01 -5.02
N ILE A 165 -7.05 -10.14 -5.94
CA ILE A 165 -6.84 -8.72 -5.66
C ILE A 165 -7.65 -7.89 -6.66
N LYS A 166 -8.55 -7.04 -6.14
CA LYS A 166 -9.11 -5.93 -6.89
C LYS A 166 -8.16 -4.73 -6.73
N PRO A 167 -7.50 -4.24 -7.80
CA PRO A 167 -6.56 -3.13 -7.71
C PRO A 167 -7.27 -1.79 -7.49
N GLN A 168 -6.58 -0.82 -6.88
CA GLN A 168 -7.09 0.53 -6.69
C GLN A 168 -7.41 1.21 -8.04
N GLN A 169 -6.46 1.14 -8.99
CA GLN A 169 -6.57 1.75 -10.31
C GLN A 169 -7.24 0.83 -11.33
N VAL A 170 -8.54 1.01 -11.55
CA VAL A 170 -9.32 0.15 -12.47
C VAL A 170 -9.13 0.48 -13.95
N TYR A 171 -8.69 1.69 -14.28
CA TYR A 171 -8.41 2.09 -15.66
C TYR A 171 -7.22 1.35 -16.28
N ASN A 172 -6.33 0.78 -15.47
CA ASN A 172 -5.23 -0.03 -15.99
C ASN A 172 -5.74 -1.33 -16.64
N ILE A 173 -6.95 -1.78 -16.29
CA ILE A 173 -7.55 -3.00 -16.86
C ILE A 173 -7.79 -2.81 -18.36
N SER A 174 -8.29 -1.66 -18.80
CA SER A 174 -8.54 -1.39 -20.22
C SER A 174 -7.26 -1.20 -21.04
N GLN A 175 -6.10 -1.06 -20.38
CA GLN A 175 -4.79 -1.00 -21.02
C GLN A 175 -4.17 -2.39 -21.23
N VAL A 176 -4.49 -3.36 -20.36
CA VAL A 176 -3.89 -4.70 -20.37
C VAL A 176 -4.83 -5.81 -20.85
N PHE A 177 -6.11 -5.49 -21.04
CA PHE A 177 -7.12 -6.40 -21.54
C PHE A 177 -7.90 -5.78 -22.71
N ASP A 178 -7.95 -6.50 -23.82
CA ASP A 178 -8.66 -6.12 -25.03
C ASP A 178 -9.76 -7.16 -25.27
N GLY A 179 -11.00 -6.77 -24.98
CA GLY A 179 -12.17 -7.64 -24.98
C GLY A 179 -13.34 -7.02 -24.22
N THR A 180 -14.42 -7.78 -24.11
CA THR A 180 -15.65 -7.40 -23.40
C THR A 180 -15.57 -7.65 -21.90
N GLY A 181 -16.47 -7.02 -21.14
CA GLY A 181 -16.62 -7.32 -19.72
C GLY A 181 -16.91 -8.81 -19.44
N LYS A 182 -17.64 -9.47 -20.35
CA LYS A 182 -17.97 -10.89 -20.30
C LYS A 182 -16.74 -11.77 -20.44
N GLU A 183 -15.96 -11.53 -21.49
CA GLU A 183 -14.74 -12.28 -21.76
C GLU A 183 -13.74 -12.13 -20.60
N LEU A 184 -13.70 -10.94 -19.98
CA LEU A 184 -12.89 -10.71 -18.79
C LEU A 184 -13.36 -11.59 -17.62
N LEU A 185 -14.66 -11.62 -17.34
CA LEU A 185 -15.20 -12.43 -16.24
C LEU A 185 -15.06 -13.93 -16.50
N ASP A 186 -15.39 -14.39 -17.70
CA ASP A 186 -15.24 -15.80 -18.10
C ASP A 186 -13.77 -16.27 -18.00
N LYS A 187 -12.81 -15.38 -18.27
CA LYS A 187 -11.38 -15.67 -18.14
C LYS A 187 -10.93 -15.86 -16.69
N TYR A 188 -11.53 -15.13 -15.74
CA TYR A 188 -11.10 -15.13 -14.33
C TYR A 188 -12.02 -15.91 -13.40
N ASP A 189 -13.22 -16.26 -13.82
CA ASP A 189 -14.17 -17.03 -13.04
C ASP A 189 -13.70 -18.47 -12.88
N GLN A 190 -13.45 -18.85 -11.64
CA GLN A 190 -13.05 -20.20 -11.24
C GLN A 190 -14.11 -20.85 -10.36
N ARG A 191 -15.17 -20.12 -10.01
CA ARG A 191 -16.24 -20.53 -9.11
C ARG A 191 -17.57 -20.75 -9.84
N GLY A 192 -17.69 -20.32 -11.10
CA GLY A 192 -18.92 -20.43 -11.90
C GLY A 192 -20.02 -19.47 -11.43
N VAL A 193 -19.65 -18.35 -10.81
CA VAL A 193 -20.58 -17.40 -10.16
C VAL A 193 -20.77 -16.11 -10.95
N THR A 194 -20.23 -16.00 -12.16
CA THR A 194 -20.30 -14.79 -13.00
C THR A 194 -21.73 -14.26 -13.13
N ASN A 195 -22.71 -15.10 -13.48
CA ASN A 195 -24.10 -14.65 -13.67
C ASN A 195 -24.73 -14.06 -12.40
N GLU A 196 -24.41 -14.62 -11.22
CA GLU A 196 -24.87 -14.10 -9.93
C GLU A 196 -24.25 -12.73 -9.64
N LEU A 197 -22.91 -12.63 -9.76
CA LEU A 197 -22.17 -11.40 -9.51
C LEU A 197 -22.61 -10.27 -10.45
N VAL A 198 -22.84 -10.57 -11.72
CA VAL A 198 -23.30 -9.61 -12.73
C VAL A 198 -24.64 -9.02 -12.38
N LYS A 199 -25.59 -9.87 -11.93
CA LYS A 199 -26.90 -9.41 -11.47
C LYS A 199 -26.79 -8.59 -10.20
N GLU A 200 -26.02 -9.06 -9.23
CA GLU A 200 -25.84 -8.44 -7.92
C GLU A 200 -25.19 -7.04 -8.01
N LEU A 201 -24.28 -6.87 -8.97
CA LEU A 201 -23.57 -5.62 -9.23
C LEU A 201 -24.23 -4.75 -10.31
N GLY A 202 -25.38 -5.16 -10.85
CA GLY A 202 -26.11 -4.39 -11.86
C GLY A 202 -25.31 -4.17 -13.15
N LEU A 203 -24.61 -5.21 -13.62
CA LEU A 203 -23.74 -5.18 -14.81
C LEU A 203 -24.39 -5.78 -16.06
N THR A 204 -25.64 -6.26 -15.99
CA THR A 204 -26.33 -6.97 -17.07
C THR A 204 -26.31 -6.23 -18.42
N ASN A 205 -26.44 -4.90 -18.40
CA ASN A 205 -26.47 -4.09 -19.62
C ASN A 205 -25.07 -3.65 -20.09
N SER A 206 -24.04 -3.86 -19.28
CA SER A 206 -22.68 -3.34 -19.53
C SER A 206 -21.69 -4.45 -19.87
N ILE A 207 -21.99 -5.69 -19.48
CA ILE A 207 -21.05 -6.81 -19.58
C ILE A 207 -20.64 -7.15 -21.02
N GLU A 208 -21.54 -6.96 -21.99
CA GLU A 208 -21.28 -7.21 -23.40
C GLU A 208 -20.50 -6.06 -24.07
N HIS A 209 -20.34 -4.91 -23.40
CA HIS A 209 -19.54 -3.79 -23.94
C HIS A 209 -18.05 -4.07 -23.81
N HIS A 210 -17.27 -3.42 -24.67
CA HIS A 210 -15.82 -3.50 -24.62
C HIS A 210 -15.29 -2.82 -23.35
N VAL A 211 -14.28 -3.40 -22.70
CA VAL A 211 -13.75 -2.87 -21.42
C VAL A 211 -13.27 -1.41 -21.53
N LYS A 212 -12.80 -1.00 -22.71
CA LYS A 212 -12.39 0.39 -23.01
C LYS A 212 -13.56 1.40 -23.05
N GLU A 213 -14.79 0.94 -23.25
CA GLU A 213 -15.99 1.76 -23.38
C GLU A 213 -16.72 1.95 -22.05
N LEU A 214 -16.38 1.13 -21.05
CA LEU A 214 -17.01 1.14 -19.74
C LEU A 214 -16.66 2.40 -18.95
N SER A 215 -17.66 2.92 -18.24
CA SER A 215 -17.47 3.98 -17.25
C SER A 215 -16.59 3.51 -16.09
N GLY A 216 -16.03 4.46 -15.33
CA GLY A 216 -15.24 4.14 -14.14
C GLY A 216 -16.00 3.32 -13.10
N GLY A 217 -17.31 3.56 -12.93
CA GLY A 217 -18.16 2.77 -12.03
C GLY A 217 -18.43 1.36 -12.54
N GLU A 218 -18.60 1.17 -13.84
CA GLU A 218 -18.75 -0.18 -14.43
C GLU A 218 -17.44 -0.96 -14.34
N LEU A 219 -16.31 -0.35 -14.70
CA LEU A 219 -14.98 -0.94 -14.52
C LEU A 219 -14.74 -1.34 -13.07
N GLN A 220 -15.13 -0.49 -12.13
CA GLN A 220 -15.02 -0.77 -10.71
C GLN A 220 -15.79 -2.02 -10.31
N ARG A 221 -17.05 -2.13 -10.72
CA ARG A 221 -17.91 -3.28 -10.40
C ARG A 221 -17.44 -4.55 -11.12
N ILE A 222 -17.02 -4.47 -12.37
CA ILE A 222 -16.41 -5.60 -13.08
C ILE A 222 -15.14 -6.08 -12.37
N SER A 223 -14.30 -5.16 -11.89
CA SER A 223 -13.09 -5.53 -11.13
C SER A 223 -13.43 -6.26 -9.82
N VAL A 224 -14.50 -5.83 -9.14
CA VAL A 224 -15.01 -6.52 -7.94
C VAL A 224 -15.51 -7.91 -8.30
N ALA A 225 -16.30 -8.05 -9.37
CA ALA A 225 -16.77 -9.34 -9.86
C ALA A 225 -15.63 -10.29 -10.22
N ALA A 226 -14.64 -9.82 -10.98
CA ALA A 226 -13.47 -10.60 -11.39
C ALA A 226 -12.62 -11.05 -10.20
N ALA A 227 -12.49 -10.23 -9.16
CA ALA A 227 -11.80 -10.64 -7.94
C ALA A 227 -12.62 -11.67 -7.14
N ALA A 228 -13.92 -11.46 -7.01
CA ALA A 228 -14.82 -12.34 -6.25
C ALA A 228 -15.06 -13.71 -6.93
N SER A 229 -14.97 -13.78 -8.25
CA SER A 229 -15.19 -15.02 -9.02
C SER A 229 -14.00 -15.99 -8.99
N ARG A 230 -12.83 -15.55 -8.52
CA ARG A 230 -11.63 -16.40 -8.39
C ARG A 230 -11.75 -17.35 -7.19
N ASP A 231 -11.19 -18.55 -7.32
CA ASP A 231 -10.99 -19.49 -6.22
C ASP A 231 -9.74 -19.07 -5.43
N ALA A 232 -9.96 -18.39 -4.30
CA ALA A 232 -8.90 -17.80 -3.50
C ALA A 232 -9.12 -18.00 -1.99
N ASP A 233 -8.03 -18.11 -1.24
CA ASP A 233 -8.04 -18.15 0.22
C ASP A 233 -8.28 -16.77 0.82
N PHE A 234 -7.79 -15.72 0.13
CA PHE A 234 -7.92 -14.33 0.56
C PHE A 234 -8.34 -13.43 -0.60
N TYR A 235 -9.29 -12.55 -0.32
CA TYR A 235 -9.76 -11.54 -1.25
C TYR A 235 -9.38 -10.15 -0.72
N PHE A 236 -8.63 -9.39 -1.51
CA PHE A 236 -8.23 -8.03 -1.19
C PHE A 236 -8.95 -7.06 -2.10
N PHE A 237 -9.71 -6.15 -1.51
CA PHE A 237 -10.46 -5.13 -2.23
C PHE A 237 -9.90 -3.74 -1.90
N ASP A 238 -9.06 -3.18 -2.78
CA ASP A 238 -8.52 -1.83 -2.60
C ASP A 238 -9.48 -0.78 -3.20
N GLU A 239 -9.98 0.10 -2.32
CA GLU A 239 -10.99 1.12 -2.59
C GLU A 239 -12.17 0.65 -3.48
N PRO A 240 -12.96 -0.37 -3.05
CA PRO A 240 -13.99 -1.01 -3.88
C PRO A 240 -15.23 -0.13 -4.12
N SER A 241 -15.44 0.92 -3.34
CA SER A 241 -16.63 1.78 -3.43
C SER A 241 -16.47 3.01 -4.33
N SER A 242 -15.28 3.28 -4.87
CA SER A 242 -15.02 4.47 -5.70
C SER A 242 -15.91 4.51 -6.94
N TYR A 243 -16.28 5.72 -7.39
CA TYR A 243 -17.15 5.98 -8.57
C TYR A 243 -18.59 5.44 -8.51
N ASN A 244 -18.94 4.64 -7.51
CA ASN A 244 -20.27 4.05 -7.36
C ASN A 244 -21.23 4.98 -6.62
N ASP A 245 -22.49 4.98 -7.05
CA ASP A 245 -23.61 5.57 -6.31
C ASP A 245 -23.98 4.73 -5.07
N VAL A 246 -24.93 5.23 -4.26
CA VAL A 246 -25.33 4.59 -3.00
C VAL A 246 -25.86 3.16 -3.20
N PHE A 247 -26.63 2.90 -4.26
CA PHE A 247 -27.20 1.57 -4.52
C PHE A 247 -26.12 0.60 -4.99
N GLN A 248 -25.25 1.06 -5.88
CA GLN A 248 -24.12 0.28 -6.40
C GLN A 248 -23.13 -0.08 -5.29
N ARG A 249 -22.83 0.85 -4.37
CA ARG A 249 -21.99 0.58 -3.19
C ARG A 249 -22.58 -0.52 -2.30
N ARG A 250 -23.90 -0.56 -2.16
CA ARG A 250 -24.58 -1.62 -1.39
C ARG A 250 -24.44 -2.98 -2.07
N GLY A 251 -24.53 -3.04 -3.41
CA GLY A 251 -24.26 -4.26 -4.17
C GLY A 251 -22.82 -4.76 -3.98
N VAL A 252 -21.84 -3.86 -4.12
CA VAL A 252 -20.43 -4.16 -3.84
C VAL A 252 -20.23 -4.69 -2.43
N ALA A 253 -20.84 -4.06 -1.42
CA ALA A 253 -20.74 -4.52 -0.03
C ALA A 253 -21.34 -5.92 0.19
N ARG A 254 -22.44 -6.26 -0.48
CA ARG A 254 -23.05 -7.61 -0.40
C ARG A 254 -22.14 -8.67 -1.03
N VAL A 255 -21.52 -8.37 -2.18
CA VAL A 255 -20.54 -9.27 -2.82
C VAL A 255 -19.31 -9.48 -1.93
N ILE A 256 -18.81 -8.45 -1.25
CA ILE A 256 -17.64 -8.59 -0.36
C ILE A 256 -17.97 -9.37 0.91
N HIS A 257 -19.22 -9.33 1.37
CA HIS A 257 -19.65 -10.05 2.56
C HIS A 257 -20.01 -11.53 2.29
N GLY A 258 -20.46 -11.86 1.07
CA GLY A 258 -20.87 -13.21 0.68
C GLY A 258 -19.70 -14.12 0.34
#